data_AF-A0A7C5NXV4-F1
#
_entry.id   AF-A0A7C5NXV4-F1
#
_cell.length_a   1.000
_cell.length_b   1.000
_cell.length_c   1.000
_cell.angle_alpha   90.00
_cell.angle_beta   90.00
_cell.angle_gamma   90.00
#
_symmetry.space_group_name_H-M   'P 1'
#
loop_
_entity.id
_entity.type
_entity.pdbx_description
1 polymer ?
#
loop_
_entity_poly.entity_id
_entity_poly.type
_entity_poly.pdbx_seq_one_letter_code
_entity_poly.pdbx_strand_id
1 'polypeptide(L)'
;NVIPSGVLNNTAIYAGVSLAQLGFNHLDFKDDSTDFSIYKKMHTYGYLKLRKPISSDIDLDMSSWVTYVQSIPTNIDFLIKLSFSDTFTIEGGTNSSGIAHFGFGMNLPKLLPGDKIISINYSFNPTLKNFSSLLGNTHEISVVYSGNSGN
;
A
#
# COMPACT_ATOMS: atom_id res chain seq x y z
N ASN A 1 -14.40 -13.90 6.20
CA ASN A 1 -15.67 -13.68 6.93
C ASN A 1 -16.46 -12.60 6.24
N VAL A 2 -17.68 -12.92 5.80
CA VAL A 2 -18.62 -11.96 5.18
C VAL A 2 -19.68 -11.63 6.22
N ILE A 3 -19.98 -10.35 6.43
CA ILE A 3 -20.97 -9.92 7.43
C ILE A 3 -22.39 -10.05 6.83
N PRO A 4 -23.35 -10.76 7.48
CA PRO A 4 -24.63 -11.13 6.84
C PRO A 4 -25.71 -10.04 6.77
N SER A 5 -25.58 -8.93 7.51
CA SER A 5 -26.62 -7.89 7.54
C SER A 5 -26.10 -6.50 7.96
N GLY A 6 -26.86 -5.45 7.60
CA GLY A 6 -26.54 -4.05 7.91
C GLY A 6 -25.67 -3.35 6.86
N VAL A 7 -25.14 -2.17 7.20
CA VAL A 7 -24.30 -1.33 6.30
C VAL A 7 -23.04 -2.07 5.84
N LEU A 8 -22.63 -3.14 6.52
CA LEU A 8 -21.48 -3.98 6.19
C LEU A 8 -21.85 -5.29 5.47
N ASN A 9 -23.10 -5.43 4.99
CA ASN A 9 -23.49 -6.61 4.21
C ASN A 9 -22.56 -6.81 3.00
N ASN A 10 -22.25 -8.06 2.67
CA ASN A 10 -21.32 -8.47 1.59
C ASN A 10 -19.91 -7.86 1.69
N THR A 11 -19.51 -7.39 2.88
CA THR A 11 -18.18 -6.83 3.10
C THR A 11 -17.21 -7.92 3.53
N ALA A 12 -16.07 -8.00 2.84
CA ALA A 12 -14.93 -8.81 3.23
C ALA A 12 -13.97 -7.97 4.09
N ILE A 13 -13.50 -8.55 5.18
CA ILE A 13 -12.53 -7.91 6.09
C ILE A 13 -11.23 -8.71 6.04
N TYR A 14 -10.13 -8.00 5.84
CA TYR A 14 -8.78 -8.52 5.85
C TYR A 14 -7.99 -7.78 6.93
N ALA A 15 -7.22 -8.51 7.72
CA ALA A 15 -6.33 -7.92 8.70
C ALA A 15 -5.03 -8.72 8.73
N GLY A 16 -3.95 -8.06 9.10
CA GLY A 16 -2.64 -8.69 9.18
C GLY A 16 -1.68 -7.90 10.04
N VAL A 17 -0.66 -8.60 10.52
CA VAL A 17 0.50 -8.00 11.15
C VAL A 17 1.75 -8.55 10.49
N SER A 18 2.77 -7.73 10.32
CA SER A 18 4.07 -8.16 9.82
C SER A 18 5.20 -7.46 10.57
N LEU A 19 6.34 -8.14 10.63
CA LEU A 19 7.56 -7.65 11.22
C LEU A 19 8.62 -7.65 10.13
N ALA A 20 9.21 -6.48 9.86
CA ALA A 20 10.38 -6.40 8.99
C ALA A 20 11.65 -6.43 9.85
N GLN A 21 12.73 -7.00 9.28
CA GLN A 21 14.06 -7.03 9.92
C GLN A 21 14.09 -7.84 11.22
N LEU A 22 13.66 -9.10 11.13
CA LEU A 22 13.70 -10.05 12.25
C LEU A 22 15.13 -10.53 12.61
N GLY A 23 16.15 -10.20 11.81
CA GLY A 23 17.54 -10.63 12.03
C GLY A 23 18.58 -9.70 11.39
N PHE A 24 19.83 -9.80 11.87
CA PHE A 24 20.97 -8.95 11.48
C PHE A 24 20.73 -7.45 11.75
N ASN A 25 20.29 -7.14 12.97
CA ASN A 25 19.97 -5.78 13.41
C ASN A 25 21.19 -5.02 13.92
N HIS A 26 22.35 -5.67 13.92
CA HIS A 26 23.62 -5.14 14.34
C HIS A 26 24.69 -5.61 13.35
N LEU A 27 25.42 -4.66 12.77
CA LEU A 27 26.53 -4.90 11.86
C LEU A 27 27.74 -4.16 12.41
N ASP A 28 28.77 -4.90 12.79
CA ASP A 28 30.05 -4.34 13.18
C ASP A 28 30.99 -4.33 11.99
N PHE A 29 31.55 -3.16 11.70
CA PHE A 29 32.60 -2.98 10.72
C PHE A 29 33.88 -2.63 11.47
N LYS A 30 34.91 -3.44 11.23
CA LYS A 30 36.25 -3.23 11.76
C LYS A 30 37.21 -3.11 10.59
N ASP A 31 37.96 -2.02 10.55
CA ASP A 31 39.07 -1.78 9.64
C ASP A 31 40.28 -1.24 10.42
N ASP A 32 41.47 -1.31 9.85
CA ASP A 32 42.74 -0.92 10.48
C ASP A 32 42.77 0.55 10.95
N SER A 33 41.83 1.38 10.48
CA SER A 33 41.75 2.81 10.79
C SER A 33 40.46 3.26 11.50
N THR A 34 39.38 2.47 11.50
CA THR A 34 38.12 2.87 12.14
C THR A 34 37.20 1.68 12.43
N ASP A 35 36.64 1.66 13.64
CA ASP A 35 35.55 0.74 14.01
C ASP A 35 34.22 1.52 14.06
N PHE A 36 33.18 1.00 13.40
CA PHE A 36 31.81 1.53 13.55
C PHE A 36 30.75 0.43 13.52
N SER A 37 29.64 0.67 14.22
CA SER A 37 28.51 -0.26 14.30
C SER A 37 27.24 0.38 13.76
N ILE A 38 26.49 -0.36 12.94
CA ILE A 38 25.17 0.04 12.44
C ILE A 38 24.10 -0.78 13.15
N TYR A 39 23.13 -0.09 13.75
CA TYR A 39 21.93 -0.71 14.34
C TYR A 39 20.70 -0.44 13.47
N LYS A 40 20.04 -1.50 13.01
CA LYS A 40 18.78 -1.40 12.28
C LYS A 40 17.61 -1.43 13.28
N LYS A 41 16.70 -0.48 13.15
CA LYS A 41 15.47 -0.44 13.97
C LYS A 41 14.40 -1.30 13.32
N MET A 42 13.85 -2.24 14.09
CA MET A 42 12.76 -3.11 13.64
C MET A 42 11.50 -2.28 13.34
N HIS A 43 10.84 -2.61 12.23
CA HIS A 43 9.56 -2.01 11.85
C HIS A 43 8.44 -3.04 12.03
N THR A 44 7.41 -2.65 12.76
CA THR A 44 6.18 -3.45 12.93
C THR A 44 5.07 -2.81 12.12
N TYR A 45 4.36 -3.61 11.33
CA TYR A 45 3.24 -3.16 10.51
C TYR A 45 1.96 -3.86 10.93
N GLY A 46 0.90 -3.08 11.09
CA GLY A 46 -0.47 -3.57 11.17
C GLY A 46 -1.22 -3.16 9.90
N TYR A 47 -2.12 -4.02 9.45
CA TYR A 47 -2.94 -3.81 8.26
C TYR A 47 -4.40 -4.16 8.54
N LEU A 48 -5.31 -3.31 8.07
CA LEU A 48 -6.74 -3.56 8.04
C LEU A 48 -7.29 -3.12 6.68
N LYS A 49 -8.12 -3.97 6.06
CA LYS A 49 -8.84 -3.63 4.82
C LYS A 49 -10.27 -4.14 4.86
N LEU A 50 -11.17 -3.31 4.37
CA LEU A 50 -12.55 -3.61 4.08
C LEU A 50 -12.71 -3.57 2.56
N ARG A 51 -13.24 -4.64 1.97
CA ARG A 51 -13.66 -4.68 0.57
C ARG A 51 -15.16 -4.87 0.51
N LYS A 52 -15.86 -3.97 -0.18
CA LYS A 52 -17.31 -4.00 -0.32
C LYS A 52 -17.71 -3.82 -1.78
N PRO A 53 -18.36 -4.82 -2.40
CA PRO A 53 -19.03 -4.63 -3.68
C PRO A 53 -20.18 -3.61 -3.50
N ILE A 54 -20.13 -2.52 -4.27
CA ILE A 54 -21.21 -1.53 -4.35
C ILE A 54 -22.24 -1.98 -5.39
N SER A 55 -21.78 -2.54 -6.51
CA SER A 55 -22.61 -3.10 -7.58
C SER A 55 -21.92 -4.31 -8.21
N SER A 56 -22.48 -4.86 -9.30
CA SER A 56 -21.82 -5.87 -10.14
C SER A 56 -20.46 -5.42 -10.69
N ASP A 57 -20.27 -4.10 -10.76
CA ASP A 57 -19.25 -3.46 -11.56
C ASP A 57 -18.36 -2.52 -10.76
N ILE A 58 -18.66 -2.32 -9.47
CA ILE A 58 -17.96 -1.34 -8.63
C ILE A 58 -17.63 -1.97 -7.29
N ASP A 59 -16.34 -1.95 -6.95
CA ASP A 59 -15.83 -2.34 -5.65
C ASP A 59 -15.25 -1.13 -4.91
N LEU A 60 -15.57 -1.04 -3.62
CA LEU A 60 -14.96 -0.11 -2.67
C LEU A 60 -14.00 -0.85 -1.76
N ASP A 61 -12.74 -0.44 -1.80
CA ASP A 61 -11.69 -0.86 -0.87
C ASP A 61 -11.39 0.30 0.08
N MET A 62 -11.48 0.07 1.39
CA MET A 62 -10.97 0.98 2.42
C MET A 62 -9.86 0.24 3.16
N SER A 63 -8.69 0.86 3.31
CA SER A 63 -7.57 0.22 3.99
C SER A 63 -6.82 1.19 4.88
N SER A 64 -6.22 0.64 5.92
CA SER A 64 -5.35 1.38 6.82
C SER A 64 -4.12 0.55 7.16
N TRP A 65 -2.99 1.23 7.25
CA TRP A 65 -1.71 0.67 7.67
C TRP A 65 -1.23 1.41 8.90
N VAL A 66 -0.70 0.68 9.87
CA VAL A 66 -0.07 1.24 11.07
C VAL A 66 1.39 0.82 11.07
N THR A 67 2.30 1.77 11.01
CA THR A 67 3.74 1.51 11.10
C THR A 67 4.28 1.99 12.44
N TYR A 68 4.88 1.08 13.19
CA TYR A 68 5.53 1.35 14.46
C TYR A 68 7.01 1.04 14.40
N VAL A 69 7.82 2.00 14.88
CA VAL A 69 9.27 1.88 15.04
C VAL A 69 9.64 2.51 16.37
N GLN A 70 10.52 1.86 17.13
CA GLN A 70 10.90 2.35 18.45
C GLN A 70 11.52 3.76 18.38
N SER A 71 11.00 4.65 19.24
CA SER A 71 11.42 6.07 19.36
C SER A 71 11.12 6.93 18.12
N ILE A 72 10.22 6.49 17.23
CA ILE A 72 9.69 7.30 16.13
C ILE A 72 8.16 7.38 16.31
N PRO A 73 7.54 8.54 16.05
CA PRO A 73 6.08 8.64 16.06
C PRO A 73 5.43 7.59 15.15
N THR A 74 4.39 6.94 15.65
CA THR A 74 3.63 5.96 14.88
C THR A 74 3.02 6.62 13.64
N ASN A 75 3.21 6.01 12.48
CA ASN A 75 2.58 6.44 11.25
C ASN A 75 1.31 5.63 11.02
N ILE A 76 0.21 6.31 10.72
CA ILE A 76 -1.06 5.68 10.34
C ILE A 76 -1.39 6.18 8.95
N ASP A 77 -1.56 5.25 8.02
CA ASP A 77 -1.97 5.50 6.64
C ASP A 77 -3.43 5.06 6.46
N PHE A 78 -4.18 5.79 5.65
CA PHE A 78 -5.54 5.48 5.28
C PHE A 78 -5.75 5.74 3.79
N LEU A 79 -6.28 4.74 3.09
CA LEU A 79 -6.52 4.77 1.66
C LEU A 79 -7.92 4.25 1.34
N ILE A 80 -8.62 4.96 0.47
CA ILE A 80 -9.87 4.53 -0.17
C ILE A 80 -9.58 4.32 -1.66
N LYS A 81 -10.07 3.21 -2.21
CA LYS A 81 -9.98 2.90 -3.64
C LYS A 81 -11.34 2.46 -4.16
N LEU A 82 -11.74 3.02 -5.30
CA LEU A 82 -12.87 2.57 -6.10
C LEU A 82 -12.34 1.85 -7.34
N SER A 83 -12.83 0.65 -7.61
CA SER A 83 -12.46 -0.15 -8.78
C SER A 83 -13.68 -0.42 -9.65
N PHE A 84 -13.58 -0.16 -10.95
CA PHE A 84 -14.67 -0.28 -11.92
C PHE A 84 -14.40 -1.43 -12.89
N SER A 85 -15.15 -2.55 -12.78
CA SER A 85 -15.16 -3.75 -13.64
C SER A 85 -13.86 -4.04 -14.36
N ASP A 86 -12.78 -4.19 -13.58
CA ASP A 86 -11.44 -4.46 -14.09
C ASP A 86 -10.95 -3.52 -15.21
N THR A 87 -11.50 -2.32 -15.32
CA THR A 87 -11.17 -1.33 -16.37
C THR A 87 -10.28 -0.23 -15.81
N PHE A 88 -10.73 0.45 -14.75
CA PHE A 88 -9.95 1.50 -14.11
C PHE A 88 -10.20 1.57 -12.61
N THR A 89 -9.27 2.20 -11.90
CA THR A 89 -9.32 2.40 -10.46
C THR A 89 -9.01 3.86 -10.14
N ILE A 90 -9.66 4.39 -9.12
CA ILE A 90 -9.32 5.70 -8.55
C ILE A 90 -9.11 5.48 -7.07
N GLU A 91 -8.04 6.05 -6.52
CA GLU A 91 -7.73 5.97 -5.10
C GLU A 91 -7.31 7.31 -4.53
N GLY A 92 -7.56 7.46 -3.24
CA GLY A 92 -7.24 8.66 -2.48
C GLY A 92 -7.03 8.33 -1.01
N GLY A 93 -6.11 9.03 -0.38
CA GLY A 93 -5.76 8.72 1.00
C GLY A 93 -4.92 9.79 1.66
N THR A 94 -4.57 9.52 2.92
CA THR A 94 -3.65 10.35 3.68
C THR A 94 -3.01 9.55 4.80
N ASN A 95 -1.86 10.02 5.28
CA ASN A 95 -1.24 9.48 6.46
C ASN A 95 -0.96 10.53 7.54
N SER A 96 -0.71 10.07 8.77
CA SER A 96 -0.47 10.94 9.93
C SER A 96 0.79 11.80 9.80
N SER A 97 1.74 11.39 8.95
CA SER A 97 2.89 12.19 8.57
C SER A 97 2.50 13.40 7.72
N GLY A 98 1.30 13.44 7.13
CA GLY A 98 0.81 14.57 6.35
C GLY A 98 1.12 14.45 4.86
N ILE A 99 1.21 13.23 4.34
CA ILE A 99 1.21 12.97 2.90
C ILE A 99 -0.23 12.69 2.50
N ALA A 100 -0.69 13.29 1.41
CA ALA A 100 -1.91 12.85 0.74
C ALA A 100 -1.55 11.91 -0.40
N HIS A 101 -2.48 11.02 -0.74
CA HIS A 101 -2.33 10.03 -1.79
C HIS A 101 -3.44 10.27 -2.81
N PHE A 102 -3.08 10.27 -4.09
CA PHE A 102 -4.02 10.28 -5.20
C PHE A 102 -3.52 9.28 -6.23
N GLY A 103 -4.39 8.41 -6.71
CA GLY A 103 -4.02 7.39 -7.68
C GLY A 103 -5.09 7.20 -8.73
N PHE A 104 -4.63 6.93 -9.95
CA PHE A 104 -5.45 6.47 -11.06
C PHE A 104 -4.79 5.24 -11.67
N GLY A 105 -5.58 4.18 -11.87
CA GLY A 105 -5.13 2.95 -12.50
C GLY A 105 -6.02 2.61 -13.68
N MET A 106 -5.44 1.98 -14.70
CA MET A 106 -6.17 1.46 -15.84
C MET A 106 -5.62 0.09 -16.21
N ASN A 107 -6.52 -0.85 -16.41
CA ASN A 107 -6.23 -2.16 -16.95
C ASN A 107 -6.46 -2.15 -18.45
N LEU A 108 -5.56 -2.76 -19.18
CA LEU A 108 -5.61 -2.93 -20.62
C LEU A 108 -5.85 -4.41 -20.93
N PRO A 109 -7.09 -4.92 -20.73
CA PRO A 109 -7.41 -6.28 -21.10
C PRO A 109 -7.28 -6.44 -22.62
N LYS A 110 -6.85 -7.63 -23.07
CA LYS A 110 -6.69 -7.98 -24.50
C LYS A 110 -5.53 -7.31 -25.25
N LEU A 111 -4.66 -6.56 -24.57
CA LEU A 111 -3.40 -6.11 -25.18
C LEU A 111 -2.45 -7.28 -25.46
N LEU A 112 -2.58 -8.36 -24.68
CA LEU A 112 -1.79 -9.59 -24.80
C LEU A 112 -2.70 -10.80 -25.06
N PRO A 113 -2.21 -11.86 -25.75
CA PRO A 113 -2.99 -13.08 -25.95
C PRO A 113 -3.29 -13.82 -24.64
N GLY A 114 -4.50 -14.40 -24.55
CA GLY A 114 -4.99 -15.15 -23.39
C GLY A 114 -5.54 -14.25 -22.28
N ASP A 115 -5.64 -14.80 -21.07
CA ASP A 115 -6.18 -14.09 -19.89
C ASP A 115 -5.13 -13.19 -19.22
N LYS A 116 -4.37 -12.46 -20.04
CA LYS A 116 -3.28 -11.58 -19.59
C LYS A 116 -3.77 -10.14 -19.53
N ILE A 117 -3.38 -9.45 -18.47
CA ILE A 117 -3.72 -8.05 -18.23
C ILE A 117 -2.44 -7.27 -17.96
N ILE A 118 -2.32 -6.11 -18.60
CA ILE A 118 -1.35 -5.08 -18.23
C ILE A 118 -2.13 -3.98 -17.52
N SER A 119 -1.70 -3.63 -16.32
CA SER A 119 -2.23 -2.48 -15.57
C SER A 119 -1.19 -1.38 -15.54
N ILE A 120 -1.62 -0.16 -15.83
CA ILE A 120 -0.81 1.05 -15.69
C ILE A 120 -1.44 1.88 -14.58
N ASN A 121 -0.66 2.24 -13.57
CA ASN A 121 -1.12 3.12 -12.50
C ASN A 121 -0.21 4.32 -12.38
N TYR A 122 -0.81 5.45 -12.08
CA TYR A 122 -0.15 6.69 -11.75
C TYR A 122 -0.57 7.12 -10.35
N SER A 123 0.40 7.47 -9.50
CA SER A 123 0.16 8.04 -8.18
C SER A 123 0.80 9.42 -8.07
N PHE A 124 0.14 10.30 -7.33
CA PHE A 124 0.64 11.61 -6.94
C PHE A 124 0.50 11.76 -5.43
N ASN A 125 1.62 11.98 -4.75
CA ASN A 125 1.71 12.01 -3.31
C ASN A 125 2.24 13.38 -2.83
N PRO A 126 1.38 14.41 -2.73
CA PRO A 126 1.82 15.70 -2.25
C PRO A 126 2.04 15.71 -0.73
N THR A 127 3.06 16.45 -0.31
CA THR A 127 3.37 16.68 1.09
C THR A 127 2.57 17.89 1.59
N LEU A 128 1.67 17.69 2.56
CA LEU A 128 0.81 18.73 3.12
C LEU A 128 1.43 19.47 4.32
N LYS A 129 2.49 18.90 4.92
CA LYS A 129 3.21 19.51 6.06
C LYS A 129 4.62 19.90 5.62
N ASN A 130 5.05 21.11 5.99
CA ASN A 130 6.39 21.63 5.67
C ASN A 130 7.57 20.83 6.25
N PHE A 131 7.32 19.80 7.07
CA PHE A 131 8.34 19.02 7.80
C PHE A 131 8.29 17.51 7.52
N SER A 132 7.46 17.00 6.59
CA SER A 132 7.17 15.56 6.53
C SER A 132 7.84 14.75 5.41
N SER A 133 8.59 15.37 4.51
CA SER A 133 9.30 14.66 3.44
C SER A 133 10.50 15.47 2.95
N LEU A 134 11.68 14.85 2.92
CA LEU A 134 12.88 15.43 2.30
C LEU A 134 12.78 15.51 0.76
N LEU A 135 11.84 14.75 0.17
CA LEU A 135 11.69 14.57 -1.27
C LEU A 135 10.55 15.41 -1.88
N GLY A 136 9.79 16.15 -1.06
CA GLY A 136 8.67 16.97 -1.53
C GLY A 136 7.50 16.13 -2.05
N ASN A 137 6.92 16.54 -3.18
CA ASN A 137 5.82 15.84 -3.83
C ASN A 137 6.36 14.71 -4.72
N THR A 138 5.77 13.52 -4.62
CA THR A 138 6.20 12.36 -5.43
C THR A 138 5.19 12.06 -6.53
N HIS A 139 5.70 11.74 -7.73
CA HIS A 139 4.93 11.20 -8.84
C HIS A 139 5.46 9.80 -9.13
N GLU A 140 4.58 8.79 -9.17
CA GLU A 140 4.98 7.41 -9.45
C GLU A 140 4.16 6.85 -10.60
N ILE A 141 4.81 6.08 -11.46
CA ILE A 141 4.17 5.29 -12.50
C ILE A 141 4.53 3.84 -12.23
N SER A 142 3.52 2.98 -12.17
CA SER A 142 3.70 1.54 -12.05
C SER A 142 3.08 0.83 -13.23
N VAL A 143 3.76 -0.23 -13.69
CA VAL A 143 3.26 -1.14 -14.69
C VAL A 143 3.23 -2.53 -14.07
N VAL A 144 2.05 -3.14 -14.03
CA VAL A 144 1.83 -4.46 -13.46
C VAL A 144 1.39 -5.39 -14.58
N TYR A 145 1.96 -6.59 -14.59
CA TYR A 145 1.54 -7.67 -15.46
C TYR A 145 0.91 -8.77 -14.60
N SER A 146 -0.29 -9.20 -14.98
CA SER A 146 -0.97 -10.34 -14.36
C SER A 146 -1.53 -11.27 -15.42
N GLY A 147 -1.61 -12.55 -15.10
CA GLY A 147 -2.21 -13.56 -15.97
C GLY A 147 -2.38 -14.87 -15.24
N ASN A 148 -3.35 -15.67 -15.69
CA ASN A 148 -3.57 -16.99 -15.13
C ASN A 148 -2.62 -17.99 -15.82
N SER A 149 -1.73 -18.65 -15.06
CA SER A 149 -1.05 -19.84 -15.56
C SER A 149 -2.04 -20.98 -15.45
N GLY A 150 -2.79 -21.26 -16.52
CA GLY A 150 -3.69 -22.40 -16.54
C GLY A 150 -2.97 -23.68 -16.09
N ASN A 151 -3.52 -24.33 -15.06
CA ASN A 151 -3.40 -25.75 -14.81
C ASN A 151 -4.79 -26.34 -14.94
#